data_AF-A0A353QBA0-F1
#
_entry.id   AF-A0A353QBA0-F1
#
_cell.length_a   1.000
_cell.length_b   1.000
_cell.length_c   1.000
_cell.angle_alpha   90.00
_cell.angle_beta   90.00
_cell.angle_gamma   90.00
#
_symmetry.space_group_name_H-M   'P 1'
#
loop_
_entity.id
_entity.type
_entity.pdbx_description
1 polymer ?
#
loop_
_entity_poly.entity_id
_entity_poly.type
_entity_poly.pdbx_seq_one_letter_code
_entity_poly.pdbx_strand_id
1 'polypeptide(L)'
;MEMMQFIGQDGPSNSSIKAETAHIEPAFWWSGMEETELQLMVSRKDIAGYTPSVSSKDVVIKETVRLTSPNYLLIYLDIANSRPETFELSFTKGEQKITIPYELKARNPKRKQIKGFDSSDVLYLIMPDRFANGDPSNDHIPMRMPYKVDRKDPNARHGGDLKGISDRIGYLNDLGVTAIWLNPVLENDMEGGSYHGYATTDYYRVDPRFGSNEEYAGLIADAHSKGMKVVMDMIFNHCGSDHPWMKDVPS
;
A
#
# COMPACT_ATOMS: atom_id res chain seq x y z
N MET A 1 4.16 -42.48 -24.17
CA MET A 1 3.35 -41.33 -23.70
C MET A 1 4.26 -40.12 -23.75
N GLU A 2 4.24 -39.44 -24.88
CA GLU A 2 5.05 -38.25 -25.18
C GLU A 2 4.54 -37.06 -24.37
N MET A 3 5.45 -36.28 -23.78
CA MET A 3 5.18 -34.88 -23.47
C MET A 3 6.04 -34.03 -24.40
N MET A 4 5.35 -33.36 -25.32
CA MET A 4 5.89 -32.39 -26.26
C MET A 4 6.57 -31.22 -25.53
N GLN A 5 7.79 -30.92 -25.96
CA GLN A 5 8.40 -29.60 -25.85
C GLN A 5 7.59 -28.58 -26.65
N PHE A 6 7.48 -27.35 -26.12
CA PHE A 6 7.47 -26.16 -26.97
C PHE A 6 8.41 -25.11 -26.40
N ILE A 7 9.61 -25.09 -26.98
CA ILE A 7 10.48 -23.93 -27.12
C ILE A 7 10.22 -23.39 -28.53
N GLY A 8 9.95 -22.08 -28.66
CA GLY A 8 9.83 -21.35 -29.92
C GLY A 8 9.91 -19.86 -29.62
N GLN A 9 11.11 -19.27 -29.72
CA GLN A 9 11.66 -18.52 -30.86
C GLN A 9 11.20 -17.06 -30.94
N ASP A 10 12.19 -16.18 -30.78
CA ASP A 10 12.14 -14.73 -31.04
C ASP A 10 11.95 -14.43 -32.53
N GLY A 11 11.04 -13.49 -32.83
CA GLY A 11 10.78 -12.87 -34.14
C GLY A 11 9.63 -11.85 -34.05
N PRO A 12 9.56 -10.84 -34.94
CA PRO A 12 9.71 -9.44 -34.56
C PRO A 12 8.42 -8.66 -34.29
N SER A 13 8.57 -7.63 -33.44
CA SER A 13 7.75 -6.41 -33.34
C SER A 13 6.23 -6.58 -33.42
N ASN A 14 5.60 -6.82 -32.28
CA ASN A 14 4.35 -6.15 -31.97
C ASN A 14 4.57 -5.38 -30.67
N SER A 15 4.70 -4.06 -30.76
CA SER A 15 4.66 -3.17 -29.62
C SER A 15 3.29 -3.27 -28.97
N SER A 16 3.09 -4.31 -28.16
CA SER A 16 2.02 -4.36 -27.19
C SER A 16 2.37 -3.32 -26.14
N ILE A 17 1.89 -2.11 -26.36
CA ILE A 17 1.73 -1.14 -25.28
C ILE A 17 0.86 -1.88 -24.26
N LYS A 18 1.46 -2.40 -23.18
CA LYS A 18 0.70 -2.91 -22.03
C LYS A 18 -0.29 -1.80 -21.70
N ALA A 19 -1.58 -2.06 -21.87
CA ALA A 19 -2.61 -1.08 -21.57
C ALA A 19 -2.39 -0.65 -20.12
N GLU A 20 -2.07 0.62 -19.93
CA GLU A 20 -1.82 1.21 -18.62
C GLU A 20 -3.06 0.93 -17.77
N THR A 21 -2.89 0.07 -16.77
CA THR A 21 -3.96 -0.39 -15.88
C THR A 21 -4.29 0.77 -14.96
N ALA A 22 -5.57 1.06 -14.73
CA ALA A 22 -5.89 2.15 -13.81
C ALA A 22 -5.52 1.73 -12.38
N HIS A 23 -4.91 2.65 -11.65
CA HIS A 23 -4.67 2.50 -10.22
C HIS A 23 -5.89 3.02 -9.46
N ILE A 24 -6.30 2.32 -8.41
CA ILE A 24 -7.45 2.71 -7.58
C ILE A 24 -6.99 2.72 -6.14
N GLU A 25 -7.20 3.84 -5.47
CA GLU A 25 -6.87 4.04 -4.06
C GLU A 25 -8.12 4.44 -3.27
N PRO A 26 -8.45 3.74 -2.17
CA PRO A 26 -7.84 2.49 -1.70
C PRO A 26 -8.12 1.30 -2.66
N ALA A 27 -7.19 0.35 -2.75
CA ALA A 27 -7.26 -0.79 -3.68
C ALA A 27 -8.41 -1.78 -3.41
N PHE A 28 -8.90 -1.80 -2.17
CA PHE A 28 -10.09 -2.53 -1.73
C PHE A 28 -10.62 -1.83 -0.47
N TRP A 29 -11.82 -2.22 -0.03
CA TRP A 29 -12.41 -1.69 1.21
C TRP A 29 -13.11 -2.78 2.01
N TRP A 30 -13.85 -2.40 3.06
CA TRP A 30 -14.66 -3.31 3.87
C TRP A 30 -16.12 -2.87 3.87
N SER A 31 -17.01 -3.86 3.81
CA SER A 31 -18.43 -3.66 4.10
C SER A 31 -18.65 -3.46 5.61
N GLY A 32 -19.71 -2.73 5.98
CA GLY A 32 -20.06 -2.49 7.39
C GLY A 32 -19.08 -1.58 8.14
N MET A 33 -18.46 -0.63 7.44
CA MET A 33 -17.76 0.50 8.05
C MET A 33 -18.76 1.49 8.65
N GLU A 34 -18.33 2.26 9.66
CA GLU A 34 -19.21 3.25 10.32
C GLU A 34 -19.42 4.47 9.41
N GLU A 35 -18.34 4.93 8.75
CA GLU A 35 -18.45 5.85 7.60
C GLU A 35 -18.87 5.03 6.39
N THR A 36 -19.99 5.42 5.80
CA THR A 36 -20.65 4.70 4.70
C THR A 36 -20.39 5.33 3.35
N GLU A 37 -19.71 6.47 3.30
CA GLU A 37 -19.20 7.04 2.06
C GLU A 37 -17.73 6.64 1.84
N LEU A 38 -17.45 6.06 0.68
CA LEU A 38 -16.11 5.67 0.26
C LEU A 38 -15.69 6.52 -0.94
N GLN A 39 -14.67 7.35 -0.76
CA GLN A 39 -14.02 8.05 -1.86
C GLN A 39 -12.92 7.18 -2.45
N LEU A 40 -13.00 6.91 -3.75
CA LEU A 40 -11.94 6.30 -4.54
C LEU A 40 -11.23 7.36 -5.35
N MET A 41 -9.90 7.33 -5.35
CA MET A 41 -9.06 8.05 -6.31
C MET A 41 -8.60 7.08 -7.39
N VAL A 42 -9.00 7.34 -8.62
CA VAL A 42 -8.60 6.55 -9.79
C VAL A 42 -7.57 7.34 -10.57
N SER A 43 -6.39 6.76 -10.79
CA SER A 43 -5.34 7.36 -11.61
C SER A 43 -5.01 6.50 -12.83
N ARG A 44 -5.05 7.14 -13.99
CA ARG A 44 -4.70 6.58 -15.30
C ARG A 44 -4.72 7.71 -16.31
N LYS A 45 -3.88 7.64 -17.33
CA LYS A 45 -3.95 8.55 -18.47
C LYS A 45 -5.38 8.74 -18.99
N ASP A 46 -5.81 10.01 -19.04
CA ASP A 46 -7.10 10.50 -19.56
C ASP A 46 -8.37 9.94 -18.86
N ILE A 47 -8.26 9.38 -17.65
CA ILE A 47 -9.40 8.77 -16.94
C ILE A 47 -10.54 9.75 -16.64
N ALA A 48 -10.26 11.05 -16.50
CA ALA A 48 -11.28 12.08 -16.30
C ALA A 48 -12.30 12.16 -17.44
N GLY A 49 -11.92 11.69 -18.64
CA GLY A 49 -12.79 11.62 -19.81
C GLY A 49 -13.76 10.42 -19.81
N TYR A 50 -13.67 9.53 -18.83
CA TYR A 50 -14.54 8.36 -18.72
C TYR A 50 -15.71 8.60 -17.77
N THR A 51 -16.78 7.82 -17.94
CA THR A 51 -17.93 7.78 -17.03
C THR A 51 -17.87 6.48 -16.22
N PRO A 52 -17.78 6.54 -14.88
CA PRO A 52 -17.76 5.36 -14.06
C PRO A 52 -19.17 4.76 -13.86
N SER A 53 -19.22 3.46 -13.64
CA SER A 53 -20.40 2.68 -13.30
C SER A 53 -20.00 1.48 -12.44
N VAL A 54 -20.91 1.02 -11.58
CA VAL A 54 -20.71 -0.17 -10.73
C VAL A 54 -21.74 -1.23 -11.09
N SER A 55 -21.34 -2.50 -11.01
CA SER A 55 -22.24 -3.65 -11.27
C SER A 55 -22.99 -4.15 -10.02
N SER A 56 -22.59 -3.72 -8.83
CA SER A 56 -23.26 -4.09 -7.57
C SER A 56 -24.67 -3.48 -7.49
N LYS A 57 -25.57 -4.19 -6.80
CA LYS A 57 -26.92 -3.69 -6.47
C LYS A 57 -26.96 -2.91 -5.15
N ASP A 58 -25.94 -3.09 -4.30
CA ASP A 58 -25.89 -2.58 -2.94
C ASP A 58 -24.91 -1.41 -2.78
N VAL A 59 -24.17 -1.08 -3.85
CA VAL A 59 -23.22 0.04 -3.93
C VAL A 59 -23.69 1.03 -4.98
N VAL A 60 -23.70 2.32 -4.65
CA VAL A 60 -24.17 3.38 -5.55
C VAL A 60 -23.10 4.45 -5.73
N ILE A 61 -22.85 4.89 -6.96
CA ILE A 61 -22.02 6.09 -7.19
C ILE A 61 -22.87 7.33 -6.83
N LYS A 62 -22.48 8.05 -5.78
CA LYS A 62 -23.11 9.32 -5.38
C LYS A 62 -22.62 10.48 -6.23
N GLU A 63 -21.32 10.55 -6.44
CA GLU A 63 -20.66 11.67 -7.08
C GLU A 63 -19.41 11.21 -7.84
N THR A 64 -19.06 11.96 -8.87
CA THR A 64 -17.80 11.80 -9.60
C THR A 64 -17.19 13.17 -9.83
N VAL A 65 -15.97 13.38 -9.33
CA VAL A 65 -15.26 14.65 -9.42
C VAL A 65 -14.06 14.51 -10.35
N ARG A 66 -14.01 15.38 -11.36
CA ARG A 66 -12.86 15.49 -12.29
C ARG A 66 -11.92 16.54 -11.72
N LEU A 67 -10.66 16.17 -11.59
CA LEU A 67 -9.63 17.07 -11.07
C LEU A 67 -9.00 17.89 -12.20
N THR A 68 -8.12 18.84 -11.85
CA THR A 68 -7.42 19.68 -12.83
C THR A 68 -6.61 18.83 -13.81
N SER A 69 -5.92 17.80 -13.32
CA SER A 69 -5.24 16.84 -14.19
C SER A 69 -6.25 15.84 -14.80
N PRO A 70 -6.20 15.61 -16.12
CA PRO A 70 -7.11 14.66 -16.80
C PRO A 70 -6.82 13.20 -16.43
N ASN A 71 -5.73 12.94 -15.71
CA ASN A 71 -5.27 11.61 -15.35
C ASN A 71 -5.81 11.13 -14.01
N TYR A 72 -6.70 11.90 -13.38
CA TYR A 72 -7.35 11.54 -12.11
C TYR A 72 -8.85 11.72 -12.14
N LEU A 73 -9.54 10.84 -11.43
CA LEU A 73 -10.98 10.87 -11.22
C LEU A 73 -11.28 10.47 -9.77
N LEU A 74 -12.04 11.27 -9.04
CA LEU A 74 -12.59 10.86 -7.75
C LEU A 74 -14.00 10.28 -7.94
N ILE A 75 -14.29 9.19 -7.25
CA ILE A 75 -15.60 8.54 -7.24
C ILE A 75 -16.04 8.39 -5.79
N TYR A 76 -17.19 8.97 -5.43
CA TYR A 76 -17.79 8.78 -4.12
C TYR A 76 -18.84 7.69 -4.21
N LEU A 77 -18.66 6.63 -3.44
CA LEU A 77 -19.55 5.48 -3.36
C LEU A 77 -20.35 5.53 -2.05
N ASP A 78 -21.66 5.29 -2.13
CA ASP A 78 -22.47 4.89 -0.99
C ASP A 78 -22.35 3.39 -0.80
N ILE A 79 -21.86 2.98 0.37
CA ILE A 79 -21.70 1.57 0.77
C ILE A 79 -22.53 1.22 2.02
N ALA A 80 -23.52 2.03 2.40
CA ALA A 80 -24.31 1.84 3.62
C ALA A 80 -25.00 0.47 3.71
N ASN A 81 -25.47 -0.03 2.56
CA ASN A 81 -26.15 -1.33 2.46
C ASN A 81 -25.25 -2.44 1.89
N SER A 82 -23.96 -2.16 1.72
CA SER A 82 -23.02 -3.10 1.10
C SER A 82 -22.87 -4.39 1.89
N ARG A 83 -22.62 -5.48 1.15
CA ARG A 83 -22.25 -6.79 1.69
C ARG A 83 -20.82 -7.12 1.25
N PRO A 84 -20.16 -8.10 1.89
CA PRO A 84 -18.89 -8.60 1.37
C PRO A 84 -19.09 -9.15 -0.04
N GLU A 85 -18.44 -8.54 -1.03
CA GLU A 85 -18.56 -8.92 -2.44
C GLU A 85 -17.39 -8.38 -3.26
N THR A 86 -17.20 -8.96 -4.46
CA THR A 86 -16.39 -8.36 -5.52
C THR A 86 -17.34 -7.92 -6.63
N PHE A 87 -17.25 -6.66 -7.04
CA PHE A 87 -18.05 -6.12 -8.13
C PHE A 87 -17.16 -5.46 -9.18
N GLU A 88 -17.66 -5.35 -10.40
CA GLU A 88 -17.01 -4.62 -11.48
C GLU A 88 -17.20 -3.11 -11.33
N LEU A 89 -16.10 -2.36 -11.30
CA LEU A 89 -16.05 -0.92 -11.57
C LEU A 89 -15.69 -0.71 -13.04
N SER A 90 -16.64 -0.20 -13.80
CA SER A 90 -16.54 0.00 -15.26
C SER A 90 -16.42 1.48 -15.61
N PHE A 91 -15.53 1.82 -16.53
CA PHE A 91 -15.29 3.17 -17.03
C PHE A 91 -15.53 3.18 -18.53
N THR A 92 -16.47 4.02 -19.01
CA THR A 92 -16.83 4.09 -20.43
C THR A 92 -16.56 5.45 -21.05
N LYS A 93 -16.01 5.48 -22.27
CA LYS A 93 -15.80 6.68 -23.09
C LYS A 93 -16.04 6.34 -24.57
N GLY A 94 -17.23 6.64 -25.09
CA GLY A 94 -17.65 6.17 -26.42
C GLY A 94 -17.69 4.64 -26.46
N GLU A 95 -16.97 4.03 -27.40
CA GLU A 95 -16.85 2.56 -27.50
C GLU A 95 -15.79 1.96 -26.56
N GLN A 96 -14.96 2.79 -25.93
CA GLN A 96 -13.94 2.32 -25.00
C GLN A 96 -14.57 1.97 -23.65
N LYS A 97 -14.25 0.77 -23.15
CA LYS A 97 -14.64 0.31 -21.82
C LYS A 97 -13.45 -0.29 -21.09
N ILE A 98 -13.25 0.12 -19.85
CA ILE A 98 -12.27 -0.46 -18.91
C ILE A 98 -13.07 -1.03 -17.75
N THR A 99 -12.77 -2.26 -17.35
CA THR A 99 -13.42 -2.91 -16.20
C THR A 99 -12.37 -3.36 -15.22
N ILE A 100 -12.54 -3.03 -13.94
CA ILE A 100 -11.64 -3.40 -12.86
C ILE A 100 -12.47 -4.04 -11.74
N PRO A 101 -12.12 -5.24 -11.27
CA PRO A 101 -12.76 -5.81 -10.09
C PRO A 101 -12.40 -5.00 -8.85
N TYR A 102 -13.39 -4.64 -8.04
CA TYR A 102 -13.23 -3.96 -6.77
C TYR A 102 -13.85 -4.80 -5.65
N GLU A 103 -13.14 -4.92 -4.53
CA GLU A 103 -13.52 -5.82 -3.44
C GLU A 103 -13.96 -5.04 -2.20
N LEU A 104 -15.15 -5.35 -1.70
CA LEU A 104 -15.58 -5.05 -0.33
C LEU A 104 -15.42 -6.32 0.50
N LYS A 105 -14.44 -6.33 1.39
CA LYS A 105 -14.15 -7.47 2.26
C LYS A 105 -15.15 -7.57 3.41
N ALA A 106 -15.20 -8.77 4.00
CA ALA A 106 -15.87 -8.98 5.28
C ALA A 106 -15.04 -8.36 6.40
N ARG A 107 -15.66 -7.49 7.20
CA ARG A 107 -15.01 -6.89 8.37
C ARG A 107 -15.03 -7.89 9.53
N ASN A 108 -13.86 -8.14 10.13
CA ASN A 108 -13.81 -8.93 11.37
C ASN A 108 -14.51 -8.14 12.50
N PRO A 109 -15.61 -8.65 13.10
CA PRO A 109 -16.39 -7.91 14.08
C PRO A 109 -15.60 -7.58 15.35
N LYS A 110 -14.58 -8.38 15.68
CA LYS A 110 -13.68 -8.11 16.82
C LYS A 110 -12.89 -6.80 16.65
N ARG A 111 -12.78 -6.26 15.43
CA ARG A 111 -12.10 -4.98 15.17
C ARG A 111 -12.77 -3.79 15.85
N LYS A 112 -14.08 -3.86 16.15
CA LYS A 112 -14.79 -2.82 16.92
C LYS A 112 -14.37 -2.75 18.39
N GLN A 113 -13.65 -3.77 18.88
CA GLN A 113 -13.24 -3.91 20.27
C GLN A 113 -11.73 -3.67 20.47
N ILE A 114 -11.01 -3.26 19.41
CA ILE A 114 -9.59 -2.93 19.52
C ILE A 114 -9.44 -1.76 20.49
N LYS A 115 -8.59 -1.95 21.49
CA LYS A 115 -8.15 -0.89 22.40
C LYS A 115 -6.82 -0.35 21.91
N GLY A 116 -6.71 0.98 21.87
CA GLY A 116 -5.43 1.65 21.64
C GLY A 116 -4.42 1.39 22.76
N PHE A 117 -3.21 1.92 22.60
CA PHE A 117 -2.26 1.96 23.70
C PHE A 117 -2.71 2.96 24.78
N ASP A 118 -2.33 2.72 26.03
CA ASP A 118 -2.61 3.61 27.16
C ASP A 118 -1.43 3.63 28.14
N SER A 119 -1.60 4.24 29.31
CA SER A 119 -0.53 4.38 30.31
C SER A 119 -0.06 3.07 30.95
N SER A 120 -0.73 1.95 30.70
CA SER A 120 -0.26 0.62 31.11
C SER A 120 0.76 0.02 30.14
N ASP A 121 0.96 0.61 28.96
CA ASP A 121 1.85 0.07 27.94
C ASP A 121 3.30 0.54 28.07
N VAL A 122 4.23 -0.35 27.75
CA VAL A 122 5.64 -0.02 27.51
C VAL A 122 5.87 0.06 26.00
N LEU A 123 5.97 1.28 25.50
CA LEU A 123 6.15 1.57 24.07
C LEU A 123 7.64 1.56 23.68
N TYR A 124 8.00 0.76 22.69
CA TYR A 124 9.35 0.70 22.14
C TYR A 124 9.37 1.25 20.71
N LEU A 125 10.12 2.35 20.49
CA LEU A 125 10.27 2.96 19.18
C LEU A 125 11.37 2.24 18.38
N ILE A 126 11.06 1.90 17.13
CA ILE A 126 11.94 1.18 16.20
C ILE A 126 12.05 2.00 14.91
N MET A 127 13.29 2.30 14.51
CA MET A 127 13.58 2.68 13.13
C MET A 127 13.91 1.41 12.34
N PRO A 128 13.03 0.94 11.43
CA PRO A 128 13.17 -0.37 10.80
C PRO A 128 14.55 -0.59 10.17
N ASP A 129 15.04 0.38 9.40
CA ASP A 129 16.36 0.34 8.72
C ASP A 129 17.56 0.13 9.66
N ARG A 130 17.42 0.41 10.96
CA ARG A 130 18.54 0.37 11.93
C ARG A 130 18.41 -0.70 12.99
N PHE A 131 17.29 -1.41 13.06
CA PHE A 131 17.04 -2.32 14.17
C PHE A 131 17.67 -3.69 13.95
N ALA A 132 17.25 -4.40 12.91
CA ALA A 132 17.77 -5.71 12.55
C ALA A 132 17.55 -5.96 11.06
N ASN A 133 18.60 -6.41 10.37
CA ASN A 133 18.54 -6.89 9.00
C ASN A 133 18.32 -8.41 9.05
N GLY A 134 17.13 -8.84 8.65
CA GLY A 134 16.71 -10.24 8.64
C GLY A 134 16.71 -10.86 7.24
N ASP A 135 16.72 -10.03 6.19
CA ASP A 135 16.82 -10.44 4.79
C ASP A 135 17.72 -9.49 3.98
N PRO A 136 19.04 -9.77 3.92
CA PRO A 136 19.96 -8.97 3.12
C PRO A 136 19.66 -8.95 1.61
N SER A 137 18.76 -9.82 1.11
CA SER A 137 18.42 -9.86 -0.31
C SER A 137 17.56 -8.67 -0.75
N ASN A 138 16.86 -8.01 0.18
CA ASN A 138 16.07 -6.81 -0.10
C ASN A 138 16.85 -5.49 0.04
N ASP A 139 18.10 -5.54 0.54
CA ASP A 139 18.96 -4.36 0.69
C ASP A 139 19.22 -3.67 -0.65
N HIS A 140 19.49 -4.48 -1.68
CA HIS A 140 19.90 -4.06 -3.02
C HIS A 140 18.92 -4.54 -4.08
N ILE A 141 17.79 -3.85 -4.19
CA ILE A 141 16.77 -4.12 -5.20
C ILE A 141 16.66 -2.96 -6.19
N PRO A 142 16.21 -3.22 -7.43
CA PRO A 142 15.88 -2.15 -8.36
C PRO A 142 14.78 -1.26 -7.80
N MET A 143 15.07 0.02 -7.65
CA MET A 143 14.12 1.09 -7.34
C MET A 143 14.13 2.11 -8.48
N ARG A 144 13.16 3.03 -8.51
CA ARG A 144 13.16 4.07 -9.56
C ARG A 144 14.21 5.13 -9.27
N MET A 145 14.40 5.52 -8.00
CA MET A 145 15.48 6.44 -7.63
C MET A 145 16.73 5.68 -7.16
N PRO A 146 17.94 6.17 -7.51
CA PRO A 146 19.16 5.60 -6.99
C PRO A 146 19.23 5.81 -5.47
N TYR A 147 19.76 4.82 -4.77
CA TYR A 147 20.01 4.90 -3.34
C TYR A 147 21.28 4.13 -2.97
N LYS A 148 21.79 4.40 -1.77
CA LYS A 148 23.01 3.79 -1.23
C LYS A 148 22.66 2.94 -0.01
N VAL A 149 23.24 1.74 0.05
CA VAL A 149 23.30 0.92 1.27
C VAL A 149 24.74 0.97 1.76
N ASP A 150 24.94 1.54 2.95
CA ASP A 150 26.26 1.65 3.57
C ASP A 150 26.11 1.91 5.07
N ARG A 151 26.38 0.88 5.87
CA ARG A 151 26.27 0.95 7.33
C ARG A 151 27.27 1.91 7.99
N LYS A 152 28.29 2.37 7.27
CA LYS A 152 29.25 3.38 7.76
C LYS A 152 28.78 4.81 7.50
N ASP A 153 27.80 4.99 6.63
CA ASP A 153 27.24 6.27 6.27
C ASP A 153 25.90 6.47 7.00
N PRO A 154 25.80 7.44 7.93
CA PRO A 154 24.58 7.65 8.71
C PRO A 154 23.38 8.06 7.85
N ASN A 155 23.61 8.57 6.64
CA ASN A 155 22.57 9.01 5.71
C ASN A 155 22.17 7.95 4.69
N ALA A 156 22.92 6.85 4.60
CA ALA A 156 22.58 5.72 3.75
C ALA A 156 21.60 4.77 4.46
N ARG A 157 21.02 3.86 3.68
CA ARG A 157 20.29 2.72 4.22
C ARG A 157 21.27 1.72 4.85
N HIS A 158 20.85 1.10 5.94
CA HIS A 158 21.64 0.13 6.70
C HIS A 158 21.08 -1.29 6.58
N GLY A 159 19.89 -1.43 6.00
CA GLY A 159 19.31 -2.71 5.58
C GLY A 159 18.44 -3.39 6.64
N GLY A 160 18.09 -2.70 7.72
CA GLY A 160 17.10 -3.26 8.64
C GLY A 160 15.72 -3.36 8.00
N ASP A 161 14.97 -4.42 8.31
CA ASP A 161 13.77 -4.82 7.57
C ASP A 161 12.69 -5.44 8.48
N LEU A 162 11.50 -5.71 7.93
CA LEU A 162 10.36 -6.25 8.69
C LEU A 162 10.64 -7.65 9.22
N LYS A 163 11.38 -8.47 8.46
CA LYS A 163 11.77 -9.82 8.89
C LYS A 163 12.68 -9.74 10.12
N GLY A 164 13.66 -8.85 10.12
CA GLY A 164 14.57 -8.64 11.24
C GLY A 164 13.83 -8.14 12.49
N ILE A 165 12.80 -7.30 12.33
CA ILE A 165 11.92 -6.95 13.45
C ILE A 165 11.16 -8.20 13.95
N SER A 166 10.53 -8.96 13.05
CA SER A 166 9.78 -10.17 13.43
C SER A 166 10.65 -11.20 14.16
N ASP A 167 11.87 -11.44 13.70
CA ASP A 167 12.85 -12.34 14.33
C ASP A 167 13.24 -11.88 15.76
N ARG A 168 13.01 -10.61 16.12
CA ARG A 168 13.32 -10.03 17.43
C ARG A 168 12.09 -9.74 18.29
N ILE A 169 10.88 -10.07 17.82
CA ILE A 169 9.64 -9.92 18.60
C ILE A 169 9.70 -10.72 19.92
N GLY A 170 10.38 -11.87 19.95
CA GLY A 170 10.64 -12.60 21.20
C GLY A 170 11.49 -11.80 22.21
N TYR A 171 12.56 -11.17 21.75
CA TYR A 171 13.41 -10.32 22.59
C TYR A 171 12.64 -9.13 23.17
N LEU A 172 11.81 -8.47 22.36
CA LEU A 172 10.99 -7.33 22.81
C LEU A 172 9.98 -7.76 23.87
N ASN A 173 9.34 -8.93 23.67
CA ASN A 173 8.44 -9.50 24.66
C ASN A 173 9.15 -9.80 25.99
N ASP A 174 10.34 -10.42 25.94
CA ASP A 174 11.10 -10.76 27.15
C ASP A 174 11.60 -9.52 27.90
N LEU A 175 11.84 -8.41 27.19
CA LEU A 175 12.15 -7.11 27.77
C LEU A 175 10.95 -6.47 28.50
N GLY A 176 9.73 -6.96 28.28
CA GLY A 176 8.49 -6.41 28.84
C GLY A 176 7.84 -5.33 27.97
N VAL A 177 8.21 -5.24 26.69
CA VAL A 177 7.55 -4.35 25.73
C VAL A 177 6.13 -4.85 25.46
N THR A 178 5.14 -3.97 25.54
CA THR A 178 3.72 -4.28 25.25
C THR A 178 3.21 -3.53 24.03
N ALA A 179 3.98 -2.59 23.48
CA ALA A 179 3.66 -1.93 22.23
C ALA A 179 4.94 -1.59 21.46
N ILE A 180 4.94 -1.80 20.14
CA ILE A 180 5.99 -1.32 19.25
C ILE A 180 5.48 -0.13 18.43
N TRP A 181 6.31 0.89 18.28
CA TRP A 181 6.07 1.99 17.36
C TRP A 181 7.14 1.93 16.27
N LEU A 182 6.71 1.69 15.03
CA LEU A 182 7.61 1.70 13.89
C LEU A 182 7.63 3.12 13.30
N ASN A 183 8.81 3.68 13.07
CA ASN A 183 8.95 4.77 12.11
C ASN A 183 8.36 4.34 10.75
N PRO A 184 8.03 5.30 9.86
CA PRO A 184 7.22 5.01 8.68
C PRO A 184 7.81 3.89 7.82
N VAL A 185 6.97 2.91 7.51
CA VAL A 185 7.32 1.72 6.71
C VAL A 185 6.87 1.83 5.25
N LEU A 186 6.10 2.86 4.92
CA LEU A 186 5.60 3.10 3.57
C LEU A 186 6.73 3.51 2.63
N GLU A 187 6.56 3.28 1.34
CA GLU A 187 7.61 3.47 0.33
C GLU A 187 8.17 4.89 0.40
N ASN A 188 9.50 4.98 0.41
CA ASN A 188 10.23 6.24 0.36
C ASN A 188 11.32 6.15 -0.72
N ASP A 189 10.93 6.28 -1.97
CA ASP A 189 11.83 6.20 -3.13
C ASP A 189 12.48 7.55 -3.46
N MET A 190 13.15 8.14 -2.47
CA MET A 190 13.91 9.40 -2.58
C MET A 190 15.39 9.15 -2.89
N GLU A 191 16.01 10.06 -3.67
CA GLU A 191 17.46 10.13 -3.88
C GLU A 191 18.18 10.65 -2.61
N GLY A 192 18.32 9.77 -1.62
CA GLY A 192 18.91 10.08 -0.32
C GLY A 192 17.89 10.23 0.81
N GLY A 193 18.31 9.96 2.05
CA GLY A 193 17.45 10.06 3.24
C GLY A 193 16.35 8.99 3.34
N SER A 194 16.14 8.15 2.31
CA SER A 194 15.03 7.18 2.27
C SER A 194 14.92 6.24 3.47
N TYR A 195 16.01 6.02 4.22
CA TYR A 195 16.03 5.19 5.41
C TYR A 195 15.07 5.64 6.52
N HIS A 196 14.76 6.94 6.61
CA HIS A 196 13.98 7.48 7.72
C HIS A 196 12.45 7.33 7.54
N GLY A 197 11.97 7.03 6.33
CA GLY A 197 10.54 6.79 6.04
C GLY A 197 9.66 8.03 5.86
N TYR A 198 9.93 9.15 6.54
CA TYR A 198 9.10 10.38 6.52
C TYR A 198 8.86 11.11 5.16
N ALA A 199 9.54 10.75 4.07
CA ALA A 199 9.34 11.35 2.74
C ALA A 199 8.61 10.36 1.82
N THR A 200 7.40 9.94 2.21
CA THR A 200 6.63 8.89 1.54
C THR A 200 6.39 9.19 0.06
N THR A 201 6.60 8.20 -0.81
CA THR A 201 6.37 8.25 -2.26
C THR A 201 5.20 7.37 -2.70
N ASP A 202 4.75 6.44 -1.86
CA ASP A 202 3.53 5.66 -2.04
C ASP A 202 2.90 5.36 -0.66
N TYR A 203 1.67 5.83 -0.44
CA TYR A 203 0.98 5.67 0.84
C TYR A 203 0.31 4.30 1.05
N TYR A 204 0.18 3.49 0.00
CA TYR A 204 -0.49 2.19 0.03
C TYR A 204 0.46 1.01 -0.08
N ARG A 205 1.77 1.29 -0.20
CA ARG A 205 2.81 0.28 -0.38
C ARG A 205 3.89 0.41 0.69
N VAL A 206 4.19 -0.70 1.36
CA VAL A 206 5.38 -0.85 2.19
C VAL A 206 6.63 -0.71 1.32
N ASP A 207 7.66 -0.04 1.82
CA ASP A 207 8.93 0.09 1.12
C ASP A 207 9.49 -1.31 0.82
N PRO A 208 9.73 -1.67 -0.45
CA PRO A 208 10.15 -3.02 -0.81
C PRO A 208 11.53 -3.39 -0.26
N ARG A 209 12.31 -2.42 0.23
CA ARG A 209 13.58 -2.63 0.97
C ARG A 209 13.36 -2.96 2.44
N PHE A 210 12.12 -2.93 2.92
CA PHE A 210 11.71 -3.44 4.23
C PHE A 210 10.94 -4.77 4.11
N GLY A 211 10.22 -4.97 3.00
CA GLY A 211 9.40 -6.15 2.73
C GLY A 211 8.12 -5.80 1.97
N SER A 212 7.09 -6.62 2.11
CA SER A 212 5.79 -6.48 1.46
C SER A 212 4.68 -6.03 2.42
N ASN A 213 3.53 -5.64 1.85
CA ASN A 213 2.32 -5.35 2.63
C ASN A 213 1.87 -6.59 3.44
N GLU A 214 2.04 -7.78 2.87
CA GLU A 214 1.74 -9.06 3.48
C GLU A 214 2.68 -9.36 4.66
N GLU A 215 3.98 -9.12 4.50
CA GLU A 215 4.94 -9.25 5.60
C GLU A 215 4.68 -8.25 6.72
N TYR A 216 4.27 -7.02 6.41
CA TYR A 216 3.89 -6.05 7.43
C TYR A 216 2.64 -6.50 8.21
N ALA A 217 1.62 -6.99 7.50
CA ALA A 217 0.44 -7.60 8.14
C ALA A 217 0.81 -8.82 8.99
N GLY A 218 1.77 -9.63 8.55
CA GLY A 218 2.34 -10.76 9.27
C GLY A 218 3.04 -10.34 10.56
N LEU A 219 3.94 -9.37 10.51
CA LEU A 219 4.60 -8.80 11.68
C LEU A 219 3.59 -8.28 12.71
N ILE A 220 2.55 -7.58 12.26
CA ILE A 220 1.47 -7.10 13.13
C ILE A 220 0.71 -8.27 13.77
N ALA A 221 0.45 -9.35 13.02
CA ALA A 221 -0.19 -10.55 13.55
C ALA A 221 0.69 -11.23 14.61
N ASP A 222 1.99 -11.34 14.36
CA ASP A 222 2.97 -11.93 15.28
C ASP A 222 3.06 -11.11 16.58
N ALA A 223 3.13 -9.78 16.48
CA ALA A 223 3.11 -8.89 17.65
C ALA A 223 1.83 -9.08 18.48
N HIS A 224 0.66 -9.07 17.84
CA HIS A 224 -0.61 -9.29 18.53
C HIS A 224 -0.71 -10.69 19.17
N SER A 225 -0.09 -11.72 18.57
CA SER A 225 -0.08 -13.07 19.14
C SER A 225 0.65 -13.16 20.49
N LYS A 226 1.58 -12.22 20.73
CA LYS A 226 2.30 -12.04 22.00
C LYS A 226 1.68 -10.96 22.90
N GLY A 227 0.50 -10.46 22.55
CA GLY A 227 -0.17 -9.39 23.31
C GLY A 227 0.44 -8.01 23.11
N MET A 228 1.32 -7.81 22.12
CA MET A 228 1.88 -6.51 21.78
C MET A 228 0.95 -5.73 20.83
N LYS A 229 0.82 -4.43 21.08
CA LYS A 229 0.18 -3.47 20.17
C LYS A 229 1.19 -2.97 19.13
N VAL A 230 0.71 -2.51 17.98
CA VAL A 230 1.56 -1.88 16.95
C VAL A 230 1.03 -0.49 16.65
N VAL A 231 1.90 0.51 16.75
CA VAL A 231 1.62 1.90 16.38
C VAL A 231 2.27 2.18 15.02
N MET A 232 1.45 2.60 14.07
CA MET A 232 1.89 3.05 12.75
C MET A 232 2.18 4.55 12.80
N ASP A 233 3.39 4.95 12.39
CA ASP A 233 3.75 6.35 12.18
C ASP A 233 3.18 6.85 10.84
N MET A 234 2.28 7.82 10.89
CA MET A 234 1.57 8.35 9.73
C MET A 234 1.90 9.83 9.51
N ILE A 235 2.24 10.18 8.27
CA ILE A 235 2.55 11.55 7.86
C ILE A 235 1.37 12.10 7.07
N PHE A 236 0.70 13.13 7.60
CA PHE A 236 -0.42 13.78 6.92
C PHE A 236 -0.06 15.13 6.28
N ASN A 237 1.04 15.75 6.72
CA ASN A 237 1.37 17.12 6.34
C ASN A 237 2.13 17.24 5.00
N HIS A 238 2.88 16.21 4.60
CA HIS A 238 3.77 16.26 3.44
C HIS A 238 4.01 14.86 2.86
N CYS A 239 4.46 14.80 1.61
CA CYS A 239 5.04 13.61 0.97
C CYS A 239 6.43 13.92 0.42
N GLY A 240 7.14 12.91 -0.06
CA GLY A 240 8.44 13.07 -0.71
C GLY A 240 8.34 13.86 -2.02
N SER A 241 9.38 14.62 -2.37
CA SER A 241 9.42 15.37 -3.63
C SER A 241 9.45 14.48 -4.88
N ASP A 242 9.76 13.19 -4.70
CA ASP A 242 9.71 12.16 -5.73
C ASP A 242 8.37 11.41 -5.80
N HIS A 243 7.37 11.77 -4.99
CA HIS A 243 6.04 11.17 -5.04
C HIS A 243 5.40 11.40 -6.44
N PRO A 244 4.68 10.42 -7.03
CA PRO A 244 4.06 10.56 -8.35
C PRO A 244 3.21 11.82 -8.56
N TRP A 245 2.45 12.25 -7.54
CA TRP A 245 1.72 13.52 -7.53
C TRP A 245 2.58 14.76 -7.84
N MET A 246 3.89 14.77 -7.58
CA MET A 246 4.76 15.90 -7.94
C MET A 246 5.03 15.99 -9.45
N LYS A 247 4.87 14.89 -10.18
CA LYS A 247 5.04 14.82 -11.65
C LYS A 247 3.75 15.10 -12.38
N ASP A 248 2.63 14.74 -11.79
CA ASP A 248 1.29 14.97 -12.29
C ASP A 248 0.37 15.31 -11.10
N VAL A 249 0.28 16.60 -10.81
CA VAL A 249 -0.47 17.12 -9.65
C VAL A 249 -1.96 16.90 -9.89
N PRO A 250 -2.68 16.20 -9.00
CA PRO A 250 -4.09 15.93 -9.21
C PRO A 250 -4.93 17.21 -9.39
N SER A 251 -4.74 18.23 -8.55
CA SER A 251 -5.49 19.49 -8.62
C SER A 251 -4.64 20.73 -8.42
#